data_AF-A0A1I3S7B7-F1
#
_entry.id   AF-A0A1I3S7B7-F1
#
_cell.length_a   1.000
_cell.length_b   1.000
_cell.length_c   1.000
_cell.angle_alpha   90.00
_cell.angle_beta   90.00
_cell.angle_gamma   90.00
#
_symmetry.space_group_name_H-M   'P 1'
#
loop_
_entity.id
_entity.type
_entity.pdbx_description
1 polymer ?
#
loop_
_entity_poly.entity_id
_entity_poly.type
_entity_poly.pdbx_seq_one_letter_code
_entity_poly.pdbx_strand_id
1 'polypeptide(L)'
;MDQEITCGAMPITQINAPDTQSKCWAWIDENFEKIFLVSGLLLIILFITFQTTYRYLITHFSDTAGAAVWSEELSRYIFIWITYLALSVAIKKRSSIRIDIIFDKLPLRWQNASWVMVDTFFLILTLTICWTGWSQIERLLEFPQHTTALGIPYIIPYMVLPVGFGLMSLRLLQGLGRQVRICGLKDTLFALACVALVVSPVFVAEYIEPLPALFGYFVVLCLLGVPIAISLGLSTLATVICADTLPIQYLAQTAFTSIDSFPIMAIPFFIAAGVFMGAGGLSQRLLSLADEMLGGLYGGMALVTVATCMFFGAISGSGPATVAAIGALTVPAMVERGYDKYFAGALVAAAGAIGVMIPPSNPFVVYGISAQVSIGDLFLGGIVPGVLTGLVLMGYAYFFSKARNWHGEVRERSVKTLGKAFWNAKWALMVPVIVLGGIYGGLMTPTEAAAVAAFYGLIVGVFVYREIGFKKLFNCCVEATETSATIIVLMAMATLFGNIMTIEDVPGTIARAILSVTESKLVILLLINVLLLIVGIFMEALAAIVILTPILLPVVTGVGVSPLHFGIIMVVNLAIGFITPPVGVNLFVASGISKAKLSELSKSVIPMILLMIVVLLIITYIPEVPLFFISK
;
A
#
# COMPACT_ATOMS: atom_id res chain seq x y z
N MET A 1 -34.55 -22.87 -9.16
CA MET A 1 -34.77 -21.64 -9.93
C MET A 1 -34.63 -20.52 -8.91
N ASP A 2 -33.45 -19.89 -8.91
CA ASP A 2 -33.13 -18.55 -8.39
C ASP A 2 -31.61 -18.49 -8.16
N GLN A 3 -30.98 -17.80 -9.11
CA GLN A 3 -29.56 -17.73 -9.40
C GLN A 3 -28.81 -16.88 -8.38
N GLU A 4 -27.60 -17.35 -8.05
CA GLU A 4 -26.57 -16.64 -7.32
C GLU A 4 -26.28 -15.27 -7.96
N ILE A 5 -26.42 -14.19 -7.18
CA ILE A 5 -25.83 -12.89 -7.48
C ILE A 5 -24.43 -12.92 -6.85
N THR A 6 -23.48 -13.48 -7.57
CA THR A 6 -22.06 -13.31 -7.31
C THR A 6 -21.65 -11.90 -7.75
N CYS A 7 -20.99 -11.19 -6.83
CA CYS A 7 -20.31 -9.92 -7.08
C CYS A 7 -19.42 -10.04 -8.32
N GLY A 8 -19.43 -9.01 -9.18
CA GLY A 8 -18.90 -8.99 -10.55
C GLY A 8 -17.38 -9.16 -10.71
N ALA A 9 -16.85 -10.30 -10.29
CA ALA A 9 -15.65 -10.89 -10.85
C ALA A 9 -16.09 -12.14 -11.61
N MET A 10 -16.03 -12.10 -12.94
CA MET A 10 -16.11 -13.33 -13.74
C MET A 10 -15.11 -14.35 -13.17
N PRO A 11 -15.50 -15.60 -12.93
CA PRO A 11 -14.57 -16.62 -12.45
C PRO A 11 -13.42 -16.72 -13.46
N ILE A 12 -12.19 -16.58 -12.94
CA ILE A 12 -10.91 -16.61 -13.69
C ILE A 12 -10.70 -17.93 -14.46
N THR A 13 -11.60 -18.91 -14.31
CA THR A 13 -11.53 -20.25 -14.88
C THR A 13 -12.22 -20.44 -16.23
N GLN A 14 -13.00 -19.48 -16.75
CA GLN A 14 -13.68 -19.62 -18.06
C GLN A 14 -13.11 -18.76 -19.21
N ILE A 15 -12.05 -17.99 -18.98
CA ILE A 15 -11.48 -17.10 -20.01
C ILE A 15 -10.30 -17.72 -20.77
N ASN A 16 -9.96 -18.99 -20.53
CA ASN A 16 -8.97 -19.72 -21.31
C ASN A 16 -9.68 -20.59 -22.35
N ALA A 17 -10.12 -19.98 -23.45
CA ALA A 17 -10.22 -20.73 -24.69
C ALA A 17 -8.80 -21.22 -25.05
N PRO A 18 -8.60 -22.49 -25.43
CA PRO A 18 -7.28 -22.97 -25.80
C PRO A 18 -6.88 -22.33 -27.13
N ASP A 19 -6.26 -21.14 -27.08
CA ASP A 19 -5.45 -20.68 -28.19
C ASP A 19 -4.35 -21.73 -28.39
N THR A 20 -4.20 -22.18 -29.62
CA THR A 20 -3.21 -23.15 -30.11
C THR A 20 -1.77 -22.60 -30.02
N GLN A 21 -1.36 -22.10 -28.85
CA GLN A 21 0.04 -21.89 -28.51
C GLN A 21 0.60 -23.17 -27.91
N SER A 22 1.80 -23.56 -28.33
CA SER A 22 2.49 -24.70 -27.71
C SER A 22 2.57 -24.48 -26.19
N LYS A 23 2.38 -25.53 -25.39
CA LYS A 23 2.42 -25.46 -23.91
C LYS A 23 3.67 -24.74 -23.36
N CYS A 24 4.77 -24.76 -24.12
CA CYS A 24 6.01 -24.08 -23.79
C CYS A 24 5.87 -22.54 -23.88
N TRP A 25 5.28 -22.01 -24.95
CA TRP A 25 5.07 -20.57 -25.12
C TRP A 25 4.09 -19.99 -24.11
N ALA A 26 3.01 -20.71 -23.81
CA ALA A 26 2.07 -20.32 -22.77
C ALA A 26 2.71 -20.29 -21.38
N TRP A 27 3.60 -21.25 -21.07
CA TRP A 27 4.31 -21.29 -19.79
C TRP A 27 5.31 -20.14 -19.64
N ILE A 28 6.08 -19.85 -20.71
CA ILE A 28 7.03 -18.72 -20.73
C ILE A 28 6.28 -17.42 -20.52
N ASP A 29 5.18 -17.19 -21.24
CA ASP A 29 4.41 -15.95 -21.08
C ASP A 29 3.81 -15.79 -19.67
N GLU A 30 3.45 -16.88 -19.00
CA GLU A 30 2.85 -16.84 -17.66
C GLU A 30 3.86 -16.77 -16.51
N ASN A 31 5.07 -17.31 -16.68
CA ASN A 31 6.01 -17.53 -15.56
C ASN A 31 7.37 -16.86 -15.71
N PHE A 32 7.76 -16.41 -16.90
CA PHE A 32 9.11 -15.87 -17.14
C PHE A 32 9.45 -14.72 -16.18
N GLU A 33 8.60 -13.70 -16.07
CA GLU A 33 8.87 -12.55 -15.20
C GLU A 33 8.82 -12.91 -13.73
N LYS A 34 7.90 -13.81 -13.33
CA LYS A 34 7.76 -14.23 -11.94
C LYS A 34 9.08 -14.78 -11.39
N ILE A 35 9.87 -15.46 -12.23
CA ILE A 35 11.19 -15.96 -11.82
C ILE A 35 12.12 -14.80 -11.43
N PHE A 36 12.16 -13.73 -12.21
CA PHE A 36 12.94 -12.52 -11.91
C PHE A 36 12.42 -11.78 -10.68
N LEU A 37 11.10 -11.74 -10.48
CA LEU A 37 10.52 -11.12 -9.28
C LEU A 37 10.94 -11.86 -8.01
N VAL A 38 10.81 -13.19 -8.03
CA VAL A 38 11.15 -14.02 -6.87
C VAL A 38 12.65 -13.99 -6.59
N SER A 39 13.48 -14.17 -7.61
CA SER A 39 14.94 -14.16 -7.42
C SER A 39 15.42 -12.78 -7.00
N GLY A 40 14.93 -11.71 -7.63
CA GLY A 40 15.31 -10.35 -7.32
C GLY A 40 14.90 -9.94 -5.90
N LEU A 41 13.66 -10.22 -5.47
CA LEU A 41 13.21 -9.94 -4.10
C LEU A 41 14.07 -10.68 -3.05
N LEU A 42 14.35 -11.97 -3.26
CA LEU A 42 15.19 -12.74 -2.35
C LEU A 42 16.63 -12.23 -2.33
N LEU A 43 17.18 -11.83 -3.48
CA LEU A 43 18.52 -11.25 -3.58
C LEU A 43 18.64 -9.92 -2.84
N ILE A 44 17.68 -8.99 -3.01
CA ILE A 44 17.73 -7.70 -2.31
C ILE A 44 17.56 -7.88 -0.80
N ILE A 45 16.71 -8.82 -0.35
CA ILE A 45 16.60 -9.15 1.08
C ILE A 45 17.94 -9.70 1.59
N LEU A 46 18.57 -10.61 0.85
CA LEU A 46 19.84 -11.22 1.23
C LEU A 46 20.97 -10.19 1.27
N PHE A 47 21.10 -9.34 0.24
CA PHE A 47 22.15 -8.34 0.14
C PHE A 47 22.05 -7.27 1.23
N ILE A 48 20.87 -6.71 1.48
CA ILE A 48 20.71 -5.73 2.56
C ILE A 48 20.89 -6.37 3.93
N THR A 49 20.42 -7.60 4.13
CA THR A 49 20.68 -8.34 5.39
C THR A 49 22.16 -8.62 5.58
N PHE A 50 22.86 -9.02 4.51
CA PHE A 50 24.30 -9.22 4.50
C PHE A 50 25.05 -7.92 4.81
N GLN A 51 24.72 -6.82 4.12
CA GLN A 51 25.28 -5.49 4.35
C GLN A 51 25.13 -5.08 5.82
N THR A 52 23.92 -5.21 6.35
CA THR A 52 23.60 -4.88 7.74
C THR A 52 24.46 -5.71 8.69
N THR A 53 24.51 -7.03 8.49
CA THR A 53 25.29 -7.97 9.32
C THR A 53 26.80 -7.71 9.21
N TYR A 54 27.29 -7.45 8.00
CA TYR A 54 28.69 -7.14 7.69
C TYR A 54 29.14 -5.88 8.42
N ARG A 55 28.33 -4.81 8.35
CA ARG A 55 28.58 -3.56 9.06
C ARG A 55 28.72 -3.78 10.56
N TYR A 56 27.92 -4.66 11.16
CA TYR A 56 28.00 -4.97 12.59
C TYR A 56 29.18 -5.86 12.98
N LEU A 57 29.45 -6.90 12.20
CA LEU A 57 30.49 -7.86 12.55
C LEU A 57 31.89 -7.30 12.33
N ILE A 58 32.12 -6.57 11.24
CA ILE A 58 33.48 -6.20 10.82
C ILE A 58 33.93 -4.84 11.35
N THR A 59 33.03 -3.92 11.67
CA THR A 59 33.42 -2.68 12.39
C THR A 59 34.03 -2.96 13.76
N HIS A 60 33.81 -4.15 14.33
CA HIS A 60 34.47 -4.58 15.56
C HIS A 60 35.90 -5.12 15.34
N PHE A 61 36.28 -5.46 14.11
CA PHE A 61 37.57 -6.06 13.76
C PHE A 61 38.41 -5.25 12.76
N SER A 62 37.83 -4.30 12.01
CA SER A 62 38.52 -3.49 10.99
C SER A 62 37.77 -2.18 10.70
N ASP A 63 38.51 -1.07 10.54
CA ASP A 63 37.99 0.26 10.17
C ASP A 63 37.44 0.36 8.73
N THR A 64 37.38 -0.75 7.98
CA THR A 64 36.94 -0.77 6.58
C THR A 64 35.41 -0.85 6.45
N ALA A 65 34.68 0.06 7.10
CA ALA A 65 33.22 0.09 7.11
C ALA A 65 32.58 0.30 5.71
N GLY A 66 33.33 0.85 4.75
CA GLY A 66 32.85 1.16 3.39
C GLY A 66 32.89 -0.01 2.39
N ALA A 67 33.41 -1.19 2.74
CA ALA A 67 33.63 -2.28 1.77
C ALA A 67 32.34 -2.89 1.18
N ALA A 68 31.19 -2.70 1.82
CA ALA A 68 29.90 -3.28 1.39
C ALA A 68 28.96 -2.27 0.71
N VAL A 69 29.37 -1.02 0.43
CA VAL A 69 28.50 0.01 -0.16
C VAL A 69 27.95 -0.40 -1.53
N TRP A 70 28.70 -1.22 -2.28
CA TRP A 70 28.26 -1.78 -3.57
C TRP A 70 26.98 -2.61 -3.44
N SER A 71 26.73 -3.25 -2.29
CA SER A 71 25.55 -4.10 -2.08
C SER A 71 24.27 -3.28 -1.96
N GLU A 72 24.36 -2.06 -1.42
CA GLU A 72 23.25 -1.11 -1.38
C GLU A 72 22.88 -0.65 -2.79
N GLU A 73 23.89 -0.22 -3.55
CA GLU A 73 23.71 0.26 -4.91
C GLU A 73 23.18 -0.85 -5.83
N LEU A 74 23.74 -2.06 -5.74
CA LEU A 74 23.24 -3.22 -6.47
C LEU A 74 21.79 -3.55 -6.10
N SER A 75 21.46 -3.50 -4.81
CA SER A 75 20.10 -3.78 -4.34
C SER A 75 19.09 -2.77 -4.88
N ARG A 76 19.44 -1.47 -4.91
CA ARG A 76 18.58 -0.44 -5.52
C ARG A 76 18.31 -0.70 -6.99
N TYR A 77 19.33 -1.07 -7.77
CA TYR A 77 19.13 -1.35 -9.19
C TYR A 77 18.30 -2.62 -9.42
N ILE A 78 18.57 -3.72 -8.69
CA ILE A 78 17.73 -4.92 -8.76
C ILE A 78 16.28 -4.58 -8.37
N PHE A 79 16.09 -3.78 -7.33
CA PHE A 79 14.79 -3.30 -6.86
C PHE A 79 14.02 -2.53 -7.94
N ILE A 80 14.67 -1.58 -8.63
CA ILE A 80 14.03 -0.82 -9.73
C ILE A 80 13.62 -1.78 -10.86
N TRP A 81 14.50 -2.72 -11.22
CA TRP A 81 14.24 -3.72 -12.25
C TRP A 81 13.03 -4.60 -11.92
N ILE A 82 12.99 -5.20 -10.73
CA ILE A 82 11.85 -6.05 -10.33
C ILE A 82 10.56 -5.24 -10.19
N THR A 83 10.63 -3.97 -9.79
CA THR A 83 9.45 -3.11 -9.65
C THR A 83 8.76 -2.91 -10.99
N TYR A 84 9.50 -2.51 -12.02
CA TYR A 84 8.93 -2.29 -13.35
C TYR A 84 8.52 -3.60 -14.04
N LEU A 85 9.28 -4.68 -13.85
CA LEU A 85 8.86 -5.99 -14.35
C LEU A 85 7.63 -6.55 -13.62
N ALA A 86 7.45 -6.27 -12.33
CA ALA A 86 6.27 -6.72 -11.58
C ALA A 86 5.01 -6.00 -12.01
N LEU A 87 5.11 -4.73 -12.38
CA LEU A 87 3.94 -3.99 -12.87
C LEU A 87 3.42 -4.58 -14.18
N SER A 88 4.29 -5.09 -15.07
CA SER A 88 3.85 -5.79 -16.27
C SER A 88 2.98 -7.01 -15.90
N VAL A 89 3.30 -7.74 -14.82
CA VAL A 89 2.52 -8.88 -14.30
C VAL A 89 1.22 -8.40 -13.66
N ALA A 90 1.26 -7.31 -12.88
CA ALA A 90 0.09 -6.73 -12.24
C ALA A 90 -0.97 -6.29 -13.27
N ILE A 91 -0.55 -5.78 -14.43
CA ILE A 91 -1.44 -5.44 -15.56
C ILE A 91 -2.22 -6.69 -16.02
N LYS A 92 -1.59 -7.87 -16.10
CA LYS A 92 -2.28 -9.13 -16.49
C LYS A 92 -3.41 -9.49 -15.53
N LYS A 93 -3.23 -9.22 -14.23
CA LYS A 93 -4.21 -9.53 -13.18
C LYS A 93 -5.27 -8.44 -13.01
N ARG A 94 -5.14 -7.29 -13.70
CA ARG A 94 -6.00 -6.11 -13.53
C ARG A 94 -6.09 -5.65 -12.07
N SER A 95 -5.01 -5.84 -11.30
CA SER A 95 -4.94 -5.56 -9.86
C SER A 95 -4.62 -4.08 -9.54
N SER A 96 -4.85 -3.17 -10.48
CA SER A 96 -4.51 -1.75 -10.32
C SER A 96 -5.57 -1.02 -9.50
N ILE A 97 -5.13 -0.14 -8.60
CA ILE A 97 -6.03 0.64 -7.72
C ILE A 97 -6.86 1.60 -8.59
N ARG A 98 -8.15 1.31 -8.74
CA ARG A 98 -9.14 2.08 -9.50
C ARG A 98 -10.25 2.58 -8.58
N ILE A 99 -10.86 3.71 -8.93
CA ILE A 99 -12.06 4.19 -8.27
C ILE A 99 -13.27 3.49 -8.92
N ASP A 100 -13.74 2.39 -8.33
CA ASP A 100 -14.77 1.50 -8.93
C ASP A 100 -16.24 1.99 -8.79
N ILE A 101 -16.45 3.18 -8.22
CA ILE A 101 -17.81 3.64 -7.80
C ILE A 101 -18.80 3.76 -8.97
N ILE A 102 -18.32 4.22 -10.13
CA ILE A 102 -19.16 4.41 -11.32
C ILE A 102 -19.17 3.14 -12.17
N PHE A 103 -18.04 2.44 -12.24
CA PHE A 103 -17.85 1.26 -13.08
C PHE A 103 -18.84 0.14 -12.74
N ASP A 104 -19.03 -0.15 -11.45
CA ASP A 104 -19.89 -1.26 -11.00
C ASP A 104 -21.38 -1.04 -11.28
N LYS A 105 -21.79 0.21 -11.53
CA LYS A 105 -23.18 0.56 -11.86
C LYS A 105 -23.45 0.59 -13.36
N LEU A 106 -22.42 0.52 -14.20
CA LEU A 106 -22.57 0.57 -15.66
C LEU A 106 -23.06 -0.76 -16.23
N PRO A 107 -23.84 -0.76 -17.33
CA PRO A 107 -24.18 -1.97 -18.06
C PRO A 107 -22.93 -2.67 -18.61
N LEU A 108 -22.96 -4.00 -18.75
CA LEU A 108 -21.82 -4.83 -19.16
C LEU A 108 -21.12 -4.33 -20.45
N ARG A 109 -21.87 -3.78 -21.41
CA ARG A 109 -21.31 -3.20 -22.64
C ARG A 109 -20.39 -2.01 -22.37
N TRP A 110 -20.81 -1.13 -21.47
CA TRP A 110 -20.05 0.06 -21.06
C TRP A 110 -18.87 -0.30 -20.16
N GLN A 111 -19.01 -1.34 -19.33
CA GLN A 111 -17.89 -1.88 -18.57
C GLN A 111 -16.78 -2.40 -19.50
N ASN A 112 -17.15 -3.15 -20.52
CA ASN A 112 -16.19 -3.67 -21.49
C ASN A 112 -15.54 -2.55 -22.34
N ALA A 113 -16.33 -1.56 -22.78
CA ALA A 113 -15.80 -0.39 -23.47
C ALA A 113 -14.86 0.45 -22.59
N SER A 114 -15.18 0.63 -21.30
CA SER A 114 -14.32 1.31 -20.32
C SER A 114 -12.97 0.61 -20.19
N TRP A 115 -12.91 -0.72 -20.22
CA TRP A 115 -11.64 -1.44 -20.22
C TRP A 115 -10.78 -1.14 -21.45
N VAL A 116 -11.38 -1.02 -22.64
CA VAL A 116 -10.64 -0.59 -23.84
C VAL A 116 -10.08 0.82 -23.65
N MET A 117 -10.87 1.74 -23.08
CA MET A 117 -10.39 3.10 -22.80
C MET A 117 -9.22 3.09 -21.81
N VAL A 118 -9.35 2.36 -20.70
CA VAL A 118 -8.31 2.23 -19.67
C VAL A 118 -7.03 1.65 -20.24
N ASP A 119 -7.12 0.54 -20.98
CA ASP A 119 -5.95 -0.11 -21.57
C ASP A 119 -5.29 0.82 -22.62
N THR A 120 -6.06 1.65 -23.33
CA THR A 120 -5.54 2.65 -24.29
C THR A 120 -4.84 3.80 -23.58
N PHE A 121 -5.42 4.37 -22.53
CA PHE A 121 -4.78 5.43 -21.73
C PHE A 121 -3.47 4.94 -21.11
N PHE A 122 -3.49 3.74 -20.55
CA PHE A 122 -2.29 3.12 -20.01
C PHE A 122 -1.23 2.95 -21.12
N LEU A 123 -1.64 2.49 -22.30
CA LEU A 123 -0.72 2.31 -23.43
C LEU A 123 -0.07 3.64 -23.87
N ILE A 124 -0.83 4.75 -23.88
CA ILE A 124 -0.28 6.07 -24.21
C ILE A 124 0.85 6.45 -23.24
N LEU A 125 0.63 6.29 -21.94
CA LEU A 125 1.64 6.60 -20.92
C LEU A 125 2.87 5.70 -21.06
N THR A 126 2.66 4.38 -21.20
CA THR A 126 3.77 3.43 -21.26
C THR A 126 4.60 3.59 -22.53
N LEU A 127 3.97 3.86 -23.68
CA LEU A 127 4.70 4.15 -24.92
C LEU A 127 5.51 5.45 -24.79
N THR A 128 4.93 6.49 -24.18
CA THR A 128 5.62 7.77 -23.97
C THR A 128 6.87 7.59 -23.08
N ILE A 129 6.74 6.86 -21.97
CA ILE A 129 7.87 6.59 -21.07
C ILE A 129 8.88 5.63 -21.73
N CYS A 130 8.44 4.66 -22.52
CA CYS A 130 9.33 3.79 -23.28
C CYS A 130 10.16 4.57 -24.30
N TRP A 131 9.53 5.48 -25.05
CA TRP A 131 10.19 6.30 -26.06
C TRP A 131 11.15 7.30 -25.44
N THR A 132 10.70 8.05 -24.43
CA THR A 132 11.59 8.96 -23.70
C THR A 132 12.69 8.20 -22.96
N GLY A 133 12.41 7.03 -22.42
CA GLY A 133 13.40 6.12 -21.83
C GLY A 133 14.48 5.72 -22.83
N TRP A 134 14.12 5.42 -24.08
CA TRP A 134 15.08 5.18 -25.16
C TRP A 134 15.96 6.41 -25.44
N SER A 135 15.36 7.60 -25.52
CA SER A 135 16.13 8.85 -25.69
C SER A 135 17.11 9.10 -24.53
N GLN A 136 16.80 8.65 -23.32
CA GLN A 136 17.73 8.70 -22.19
C GLN A 136 18.93 7.77 -22.39
N ILE A 137 18.72 6.58 -22.99
CA ILE A 137 19.80 5.65 -23.31
C ILE A 137 20.73 6.23 -24.38
N GLU A 138 20.18 6.84 -25.43
CA GLU A 138 20.95 7.51 -26.47
C GLU A 138 21.84 8.61 -25.86
N ARG A 139 21.28 9.43 -24.97
CA ARG A 139 22.04 10.46 -24.24
C ARG A 139 23.16 9.86 -23.38
N LEU A 140 22.92 8.73 -22.72
CA LEU A 140 23.93 8.04 -21.90
C LEU A 140 25.00 7.33 -22.74
N LEU A 141 24.73 7.03 -24.01
CA LEU A 141 25.74 6.54 -24.96
C LEU A 141 26.62 7.67 -25.47
N GLU A 142 26.04 8.85 -25.73
CA GLU A 142 26.78 10.05 -26.12
C GLU A 142 27.62 10.63 -24.98
N PHE A 143 27.05 10.64 -23.77
CA PHE A 143 27.70 11.13 -22.55
C PHE A 143 27.75 10.02 -21.48
N PRO A 144 28.72 9.10 -21.57
CA PRO A 144 28.83 7.98 -20.64
C PRO A 144 29.00 8.45 -19.19
N GLN A 145 28.15 7.92 -18.32
CA GLN A 145 28.23 8.11 -16.88
C GLN A 145 28.34 6.76 -16.19
N HIS A 146 29.07 6.72 -15.08
CA HIS A 146 29.27 5.52 -14.26
C HIS A 146 28.68 5.71 -12.87
N THR A 147 28.17 4.61 -12.34
CA THR A 147 27.65 4.48 -10.98
C THR A 147 28.75 4.64 -9.94
N THR A 148 28.38 5.07 -8.73
CA THR A 148 29.34 5.57 -7.75
C THR A 148 30.13 4.47 -7.04
N ALA A 149 29.50 3.36 -6.67
CA ALA A 149 30.14 2.29 -5.89
C ALA A 149 30.50 1.09 -6.76
N LEU A 150 29.64 0.69 -7.69
CA LEU A 150 29.84 -0.44 -8.59
C LEU A 150 30.70 -0.10 -9.82
N GLY A 151 30.80 1.18 -10.20
CA GLY A 151 31.50 1.60 -11.41
C GLY A 151 30.88 1.10 -12.72
N ILE A 152 29.68 0.51 -12.67
CA ILE A 152 28.95 0.06 -13.87
C ILE A 152 28.38 1.26 -14.65
N PRO A 153 28.27 1.20 -15.98
CA PRO A 153 27.64 2.26 -16.77
C PRO A 153 26.18 2.46 -16.40
N TYR A 154 25.73 3.71 -16.28
CA TYR A 154 24.33 4.07 -15.98
C TYR A 154 23.32 3.58 -17.02
N ILE A 155 23.78 3.19 -18.21
CA ILE A 155 22.95 2.54 -19.23
C ILE A 155 22.26 1.31 -18.63
N ILE A 156 22.97 0.47 -17.88
CA ILE A 156 22.42 -0.78 -17.33
C ILE A 156 21.18 -0.52 -16.44
N PRO A 157 21.24 0.34 -15.41
CA PRO A 157 20.06 0.63 -14.62
C PRO A 157 18.95 1.34 -15.42
N TYR A 158 19.29 2.29 -16.30
CA TYR A 158 18.27 3.03 -17.08
C TYR A 158 17.59 2.19 -18.17
N MET A 159 18.20 1.10 -18.64
CA MET A 159 17.61 0.20 -19.65
C MET A 159 16.28 -0.41 -19.18
N VAL A 160 16.01 -0.42 -17.88
CA VAL A 160 14.72 -0.83 -17.32
C VAL A 160 13.55 0.00 -17.87
N LEU A 161 13.76 1.28 -18.22
CA LEU A 161 12.69 2.12 -18.73
C LEU A 161 12.18 1.64 -20.09
N PRO A 162 13.01 1.56 -21.16
CA PRO A 162 12.54 1.04 -22.44
C PRO A 162 12.14 -0.44 -22.36
N VAL A 163 12.86 -1.27 -21.59
CA VAL A 163 12.54 -2.71 -21.48
C VAL A 163 11.24 -2.95 -20.71
N GLY A 164 11.12 -2.38 -19.51
CA GLY A 164 9.98 -2.55 -18.62
C GLY A 164 8.70 -1.95 -19.21
N PHE A 165 8.74 -0.67 -19.63
CA PHE A 165 7.57 -0.03 -20.24
C PHE A 165 7.27 -0.55 -21.65
N GLY A 166 8.27 -1.06 -22.38
CA GLY A 166 8.08 -1.78 -23.63
C GLY A 166 7.29 -3.09 -23.42
N LEU A 167 7.68 -3.90 -22.43
CA LEU A 167 6.95 -5.12 -22.05
C LEU A 167 5.52 -4.81 -21.57
N MET A 168 5.32 -3.74 -20.80
CA MET A 168 3.97 -3.27 -20.43
C MET A 168 3.15 -2.92 -21.66
N SER A 169 3.74 -2.18 -22.61
CA SER A 169 3.06 -1.77 -23.85
C SER A 169 2.65 -2.98 -24.68
N LEU A 170 3.53 -3.99 -24.80
CA LEU A 170 3.20 -5.26 -25.48
C LEU A 170 2.02 -5.98 -24.81
N ARG A 171 1.96 -5.99 -23.48
CA ARG A 171 0.86 -6.62 -22.73
C ARG A 171 -0.44 -5.86 -22.86
N LEU A 172 -0.39 -4.54 -22.84
CA LEU A 172 -1.56 -3.70 -23.06
C LEU A 172 -2.09 -3.87 -24.49
N LEU A 173 -1.22 -4.00 -25.49
CA LEU A 173 -1.61 -4.35 -26.86
C LEU A 173 -2.28 -5.73 -26.96
N GLN A 174 -1.74 -6.75 -26.27
CA GLN A 174 -2.37 -8.08 -26.18
C GLN A 174 -3.74 -8.01 -25.48
N GLY A 175 -3.82 -7.25 -24.38
CA GLY A 175 -5.04 -7.01 -23.62
C GLY A 175 -6.12 -6.32 -24.46
N LEU A 176 -5.74 -5.25 -25.17
CA LEU A 176 -6.59 -4.54 -26.13
C LEU A 176 -7.08 -5.49 -27.23
N GLY A 177 -6.20 -6.27 -27.84
CA GLY A 177 -6.57 -7.25 -28.87
C GLY A 177 -7.61 -8.27 -28.38
N ARG A 178 -7.48 -8.74 -27.13
CA ARG A 178 -8.48 -9.60 -26.49
C ARG A 178 -9.79 -8.86 -26.24
N GLN A 179 -9.73 -7.61 -25.77
CA GLN A 179 -10.93 -6.80 -25.51
C GLN A 179 -11.68 -6.43 -26.78
N VAL A 180 -10.99 -6.16 -27.90
CA VAL A 180 -11.63 -5.91 -29.20
C VAL A 180 -12.46 -7.12 -29.64
N ARG A 181 -11.97 -8.34 -29.41
CA ARG A 181 -12.71 -9.58 -29.72
C ARG A 181 -13.97 -9.75 -28.84
N ILE A 182 -13.93 -9.27 -27.60
CA ILE A 182 -15.05 -9.38 -26.65
C ILE A 182 -16.10 -8.28 -26.88
N CYS A 183 -15.69 -7.03 -27.07
CA CYS A 183 -16.59 -5.88 -27.25
C CYS A 183 -17.19 -5.80 -28.66
N GLY A 184 -16.48 -6.34 -29.65
CA GLY A 184 -16.74 -6.10 -31.06
C GLY A 184 -16.18 -4.76 -31.54
N LEU A 185 -16.01 -4.63 -32.85
CA LEU A 185 -15.36 -3.49 -33.50
C LEU A 185 -16.05 -2.15 -33.25
N LYS A 186 -17.39 -2.12 -33.20
CA LYS A 186 -18.17 -0.88 -33.04
C LYS A 186 -17.96 -0.26 -31.66
N ASP A 187 -18.10 -1.06 -30.60
CA ASP A 187 -17.97 -0.59 -29.23
C ASP A 187 -16.49 -0.23 -28.92
N THR A 188 -15.54 -0.92 -29.57
CA THR A 188 -14.11 -0.58 -29.53
C THR A 188 -13.82 0.77 -30.20
N LEU A 189 -14.33 1.01 -31.41
CA LEU A 189 -14.15 2.28 -32.12
C LEU A 189 -14.76 3.44 -31.33
N PHE A 190 -15.91 3.22 -30.70
CA PHE A 190 -16.52 4.20 -29.81
C PHE A 190 -15.61 4.52 -28.61
N ALA A 191 -15.07 3.49 -27.93
CA ALA A 191 -14.14 3.68 -26.83
C ALA A 191 -12.88 4.46 -27.25
N LEU A 192 -12.30 4.12 -28.41
CA LEU A 192 -11.14 4.85 -28.96
C LEU A 192 -11.49 6.29 -29.34
N ALA A 193 -12.69 6.55 -29.87
CA ALA A 193 -13.16 7.91 -30.13
C ALA A 193 -13.33 8.72 -28.84
N CYS A 194 -13.82 8.10 -27.75
CA CYS A 194 -13.87 8.74 -26.44
C CYS A 194 -12.47 9.06 -25.90
N VAL A 195 -11.50 8.16 -26.06
CA VAL A 195 -10.10 8.44 -25.70
C VAL A 195 -9.56 9.60 -26.53
N ALA A 196 -9.76 9.59 -27.85
CA ALA A 196 -9.33 10.68 -28.74
C ALA A 196 -9.97 12.01 -28.35
N LEU A 197 -11.24 12.02 -27.94
CA LEU A 197 -11.94 13.22 -27.47
C LEU A 197 -11.35 13.76 -26.15
N VAL A 198 -10.94 12.89 -25.23
CA VAL A 198 -10.31 13.31 -23.97
C VAL A 198 -8.90 13.85 -24.22
N VAL A 199 -8.16 13.24 -25.15
CA VAL A 199 -6.79 13.62 -25.48
C VAL A 199 -6.73 14.85 -26.41
N SER A 200 -7.77 15.11 -27.21
CA SER A 200 -7.75 16.17 -28.23
C SER A 200 -7.45 17.58 -27.70
N PRO A 201 -7.89 18.03 -26.51
CA PRO A 201 -7.55 19.36 -26.02
C PRO A 201 -6.03 19.57 -25.88
N VAL A 202 -5.26 18.51 -25.64
CA VAL A 202 -3.78 18.57 -25.57
C VAL A 202 -3.14 19.02 -26.88
N PHE A 203 -3.75 18.69 -28.01
CA PHE A 203 -3.21 18.98 -29.34
C PHE A 203 -3.92 20.13 -30.05
N VAL A 204 -5.15 20.47 -29.63
CA VAL A 204 -5.99 21.48 -30.27
C VAL A 204 -5.89 22.83 -29.56
N ALA A 205 -5.74 22.84 -28.23
CA ALA A 205 -5.57 24.08 -27.49
C ALA A 205 -4.12 24.56 -27.63
N GLU A 206 -3.92 25.83 -27.99
CA GLU A 206 -2.58 26.42 -28.08
C GLU A 206 -1.90 26.53 -26.71
N TYR A 207 -2.68 26.74 -25.65
CA TYR A 207 -2.19 26.79 -24.28
C TYR A 207 -3.34 26.50 -23.30
N ILE A 208 -3.11 25.67 -22.29
CA ILE A 208 -4.02 25.48 -21.17
C ILE A 208 -3.24 25.80 -19.90
N GLU A 209 -3.84 26.58 -19.00
CA GLU A 209 -3.20 26.87 -17.71
C GLU A 209 -2.84 25.56 -16.96
N PRO A 210 -1.65 25.49 -16.34
CA PRO A 210 -1.14 24.26 -15.72
C PRO A 210 -2.10 23.61 -14.72
N LEU A 211 -2.75 24.43 -13.90
CA LEU A 211 -3.64 23.98 -12.83
C LEU A 211 -4.93 23.32 -13.36
N PRO A 212 -5.73 23.98 -14.23
CA PRO A 212 -6.86 23.33 -14.91
C PRO A 212 -6.48 22.10 -15.71
N ALA A 213 -5.33 22.11 -16.39
CA ALA A 213 -4.84 20.93 -17.11
C ALA A 213 -4.59 19.78 -16.13
N LEU A 214 -3.78 20.01 -15.10
CA LEU A 214 -3.36 18.99 -14.14
C LEU A 214 -4.55 18.36 -13.40
N PHE A 215 -5.40 19.18 -12.77
CA PHE A 215 -6.55 18.66 -12.02
C PHE A 215 -7.70 18.24 -12.91
N GLY A 216 -7.95 18.93 -14.03
CA GLY A 216 -9.00 18.59 -14.98
C GLY A 216 -8.78 17.22 -15.60
N TYR A 217 -7.58 16.96 -16.14
CA TYR A 217 -7.23 15.64 -16.67
C TYR A 217 -7.26 14.57 -15.59
N PHE A 218 -6.71 14.85 -14.40
CA PHE A 218 -6.72 13.89 -13.30
C PHE A 218 -8.15 13.45 -12.93
N VAL A 219 -9.05 14.40 -12.71
CA VAL A 219 -10.45 14.12 -12.35
C VAL A 219 -11.16 13.37 -13.48
N VAL A 220 -11.01 13.80 -14.74
CA VAL A 220 -11.64 13.15 -15.89
C VAL A 220 -11.18 11.69 -16.02
N LEU A 221 -9.87 11.43 -15.94
CA LEU A 221 -9.32 10.09 -16.03
C LEU A 221 -9.77 9.19 -14.87
N CYS A 222 -9.79 9.72 -13.65
CA CYS A 222 -10.33 9.00 -12.49
C CYS A 222 -11.80 8.64 -12.66
N LEU A 223 -12.64 9.57 -13.17
CA LEU A 223 -14.06 9.32 -13.43
C LEU A 223 -14.30 8.27 -14.52
N LEU A 224 -13.38 8.17 -15.49
CA LEU A 224 -13.40 7.14 -16.54
C LEU A 224 -12.95 5.76 -16.04
N GLY A 225 -12.51 5.67 -14.77
CA GLY A 225 -12.01 4.43 -14.19
C GLY A 225 -10.58 4.11 -14.59
N VAL A 226 -9.77 5.12 -14.98
CA VAL A 226 -8.33 4.89 -15.17
C VAL A 226 -7.68 4.71 -13.79
N PRO A 227 -6.76 3.74 -13.60
CA PRO A 227 -6.07 3.57 -12.33
C PRO A 227 -5.37 4.86 -11.87
N ILE A 228 -5.33 5.09 -10.56
CA ILE A 228 -4.90 6.38 -9.99
C ILE A 228 -3.46 6.73 -10.41
N ALA A 229 -2.54 5.76 -10.32
CA ALA A 229 -1.15 5.95 -10.75
C ALA A 229 -1.04 6.42 -12.20
N ILE A 230 -1.85 5.84 -13.09
CA ILE A 230 -1.86 6.17 -14.52
C ILE A 230 -2.52 7.53 -14.76
N SER A 231 -3.56 7.85 -13.99
CA SER A 231 -4.22 9.17 -14.04
C SER A 231 -3.28 10.30 -13.61
N LEU A 232 -2.45 10.08 -12.59
CA LEU A 232 -1.40 11.03 -12.17
C LEU A 232 -0.33 11.21 -13.26
N GLY A 233 0.15 10.12 -13.84
CA GLY A 233 1.14 10.16 -14.92
C GLY A 233 0.63 10.86 -16.18
N LEU A 234 -0.60 10.54 -16.62
CA LEU A 234 -1.21 11.12 -17.80
C LEU A 234 -1.63 12.58 -17.61
N SER A 235 -2.13 12.97 -16.43
CA SER A 235 -2.43 14.37 -16.14
C SER A 235 -1.16 15.23 -16.11
N THR A 236 -0.07 14.69 -15.54
CA THR A 236 1.26 15.30 -15.63
C THR A 236 1.70 15.43 -17.08
N LEU A 237 1.62 14.35 -17.87
CA LEU A 237 1.99 14.37 -19.30
C LEU A 237 1.18 15.41 -20.09
N ALA A 238 -0.14 15.44 -19.90
CA ALA A 238 -1.02 16.40 -20.55
C ALA A 238 -0.62 17.84 -20.19
N THR A 239 -0.36 18.10 -18.90
CA THR A 239 0.07 19.44 -18.43
C THR A 239 1.41 19.85 -19.01
N VAL A 240 2.37 18.94 -19.03
CA VAL A 240 3.71 19.16 -19.62
C VAL A 240 3.61 19.55 -21.11
N ILE A 241 2.68 18.94 -21.85
CA ILE A 241 2.48 19.24 -23.28
C ILE A 241 1.66 20.53 -23.47
N CYS A 242 0.62 20.76 -22.67
CA CYS A 242 -0.29 21.91 -22.88
C CYS A 242 0.27 23.24 -22.37
N ALA A 243 1.12 23.19 -21.34
CA ALA A 243 1.58 24.37 -20.63
C ALA A 243 3.09 24.60 -20.74
N ASP A 244 3.81 23.75 -21.50
CA ASP A 244 5.26 23.81 -21.73
C ASP A 244 6.09 24.00 -20.44
N THR A 245 5.63 23.43 -19.33
CA THR A 245 6.26 23.65 -18.01
C THR A 245 7.62 22.95 -17.91
N LEU A 246 7.78 21.78 -18.53
CA LEU A 246 8.96 20.93 -18.44
C LEU A 246 9.22 20.19 -19.77
N PRO A 247 10.45 19.74 -20.05
CA PRO A 247 10.69 18.84 -21.18
C PRO A 247 10.03 17.48 -20.98
N ILE A 248 9.48 16.87 -22.02
CA ILE A 248 8.82 15.54 -21.95
C ILE A 248 9.80 14.46 -21.43
N GLN A 249 11.11 14.61 -21.70
CA GLN A 249 12.18 13.74 -21.21
C GLN A 249 12.24 13.66 -19.67
N TYR A 250 11.72 14.68 -18.99
CA TYR A 250 11.63 14.72 -17.52
C TYR A 250 10.78 13.59 -16.95
N LEU A 251 9.78 13.08 -17.71
CA LEU A 251 8.93 11.97 -17.27
C LEU A 251 9.74 10.70 -17.05
N ALA A 252 10.52 10.27 -18.05
CA ALA A 252 11.34 9.07 -17.96
C ALA A 252 12.42 9.20 -16.87
N GLN A 253 13.07 10.38 -16.79
CA GLN A 253 14.09 10.60 -15.76
C GLN A 253 13.51 10.51 -14.35
N THR A 254 12.40 11.22 -14.10
CA THR A 254 11.76 11.21 -12.77
C THR A 254 11.18 9.84 -12.44
N ALA A 255 10.62 9.11 -13.41
CA ALA A 255 10.16 7.75 -13.20
C ALA A 255 11.29 6.84 -12.68
N PHE A 256 12.52 7.02 -13.16
CA PHE A 256 13.67 6.30 -12.61
C PHE A 256 14.14 6.87 -11.26
N THR A 257 14.45 8.16 -11.20
CA THR A 257 15.11 8.77 -10.03
C THR A 257 14.22 8.85 -8.79
N SER A 258 12.90 8.91 -8.97
CA SER A 258 11.95 8.88 -7.84
C SER A 258 11.95 7.56 -7.08
N ILE A 259 12.36 6.46 -7.72
CA ILE A 259 12.43 5.12 -7.12
C ILE A 259 13.85 4.80 -6.65
N ASP A 260 14.87 5.47 -7.19
CA ASP A 260 16.29 5.31 -6.82
C ASP A 260 16.62 5.96 -5.46
N SER A 261 15.95 5.50 -4.41
CA SER A 261 16.10 5.99 -3.04
C SER A 261 16.10 4.83 -2.06
N PHE A 262 17.14 4.77 -1.22
CA PHE A 262 17.31 3.68 -0.25
C PHE A 262 16.11 3.52 0.72
N PRO A 263 15.52 4.61 1.26
CA PRO A 263 14.28 4.53 2.04
C PRO A 263 13.10 3.82 1.34
N ILE A 264 12.97 3.90 0.02
CA ILE A 264 11.84 3.30 -0.71
C ILE A 264 11.87 1.78 -0.66
N MET A 265 13.06 1.17 -0.60
CA MET A 265 13.22 -0.28 -0.46
C MET A 265 12.63 -0.83 0.84
N ALA A 266 12.38 0.01 1.86
CA ALA A 266 11.68 -0.43 3.06
C ALA A 266 10.27 -0.97 2.74
N ILE A 267 9.60 -0.43 1.72
CA ILE A 267 8.24 -0.84 1.32
C ILE A 267 8.17 -2.32 0.95
N PRO A 268 8.92 -2.83 -0.06
CA PRO A 268 8.89 -4.24 -0.40
C PRO A 268 9.39 -5.14 0.72
N PHE A 269 10.33 -4.69 1.56
CA PHE A 269 10.79 -5.47 2.69
C PHE A 269 9.73 -5.62 3.78
N PHE A 270 9.03 -4.56 4.17
CA PHE A 270 7.94 -4.66 5.15
C PHE A 270 6.75 -5.45 4.62
N ILE A 271 6.41 -5.28 3.33
CA ILE A 271 5.37 -6.09 2.70
C ILE A 271 5.78 -7.56 2.67
N ALA A 272 7.02 -7.88 2.25
CA ALA A 272 7.52 -9.25 2.24
C ALA A 272 7.55 -9.86 3.65
N ALA A 273 7.98 -9.10 4.67
CA ALA A 273 7.95 -9.53 6.07
C ALA A 273 6.53 -9.90 6.49
N GLY A 274 5.54 -9.03 6.24
CA GLY A 274 4.14 -9.30 6.55
C GLY A 274 3.60 -10.56 5.85
N VAL A 275 3.88 -10.70 4.55
CA VAL A 275 3.43 -11.87 3.75
C VAL A 275 4.08 -13.16 4.24
N PHE A 276 5.39 -13.19 4.47
CA PHE A 276 6.09 -14.37 4.96
C PHE A 276 5.62 -14.78 6.36
N MET A 277 5.39 -13.81 7.25
CA MET A 277 4.96 -14.11 8.62
C MET A 277 3.50 -14.57 8.68
N GLY A 278 2.62 -13.97 7.88
CA GLY A 278 1.24 -14.46 7.72
C GLY A 278 1.20 -15.88 7.15
N ALA A 279 2.00 -16.15 6.12
CA ALA A 279 2.12 -17.48 5.52
C ALA A 279 2.85 -18.49 6.40
N GLY A 280 3.71 -18.04 7.31
CA GLY A 280 4.55 -18.87 8.19
C GLY A 280 3.88 -19.31 9.50
N GLY A 281 2.60 -18.98 9.69
CA GLY A 281 1.81 -19.44 10.84
C GLY A 281 1.92 -18.60 12.10
N LEU A 282 2.70 -17.51 12.06
CA LEU A 282 2.95 -16.65 13.23
C LEU A 282 1.63 -16.07 13.78
N SER A 283 0.68 -15.73 12.90
CA SER A 283 -0.63 -15.18 13.28
C SER A 283 -1.42 -16.10 14.21
N GLN A 284 -1.38 -17.41 13.98
CA GLN A 284 -2.08 -18.39 14.83
C GLN A 284 -1.48 -18.45 16.24
N ARG A 285 -0.17 -18.22 16.38
CA ARG A 285 0.52 -18.27 17.68
C ARG A 285 0.24 -16.99 18.48
N LEU A 286 0.19 -15.84 17.79
CA LEU A 286 -0.27 -14.58 18.39
C LEU A 286 -1.72 -14.66 18.85
N LEU A 287 -2.60 -15.26 18.02
CA LEU A 287 -3.99 -15.52 18.39
C LEU A 287 -4.07 -16.41 19.64
N SER A 288 -3.28 -17.48 19.68
CA SER A 288 -3.24 -18.40 20.84
C SER A 288 -2.75 -17.70 22.11
N LEU A 289 -1.77 -16.79 22.00
CA LEU A 289 -1.29 -15.99 23.11
C LEU A 289 -2.38 -15.03 23.61
N ALA A 290 -3.05 -14.33 22.68
CA ALA A 290 -4.14 -13.42 23.01
C ALA A 290 -5.31 -14.17 23.68
N ASP A 291 -5.67 -15.37 23.20
CA ASP A 291 -6.72 -16.22 23.82
C ASP A 291 -6.37 -16.66 25.24
N GLU A 292 -5.11 -16.99 25.49
CA GLU A 292 -4.65 -17.31 26.84
C GLU A 292 -4.67 -16.10 27.78
N MET A 293 -4.46 -14.89 27.26
CA MET A 293 -4.49 -13.65 28.05
C MET A 293 -5.91 -13.14 28.32
N LEU A 294 -6.80 -13.20 27.33
CA LEU A 294 -8.06 -12.44 27.32
C LEU A 294 -9.30 -13.30 27.12
N GLY A 295 -9.17 -14.53 26.64
CA GLY A 295 -10.30 -15.36 26.20
C GLY A 295 -11.25 -15.79 27.33
N GLY A 296 -10.85 -15.62 28.60
CA GLY A 296 -11.67 -15.96 29.77
C GLY A 296 -12.59 -14.83 30.24
N LEU A 297 -12.42 -13.63 29.68
CA LEU A 297 -13.23 -12.46 30.03
C LEU A 297 -14.57 -12.48 29.27
N TYR A 298 -15.50 -11.61 29.68
CA TYR A 298 -16.70 -11.33 28.89
C TYR A 298 -16.30 -10.80 27.52
N GLY A 299 -16.90 -11.33 26.46
CA GLY A 299 -16.46 -11.00 25.11
C GLY A 299 -15.09 -11.58 24.76
N GLY A 300 -14.64 -12.67 25.40
CA GLY A 300 -13.28 -13.19 25.27
C GLY A 300 -12.75 -13.23 23.83
N MET A 301 -13.49 -13.83 22.89
CA MET A 301 -13.06 -13.85 21.47
C MET A 301 -13.02 -12.48 20.81
N ALA A 302 -13.91 -11.56 21.18
CA ALA A 302 -13.89 -10.19 20.68
C ALA A 302 -12.61 -9.46 21.15
N LEU A 303 -12.24 -9.61 22.42
CA LEU A 303 -11.01 -9.03 22.97
C LEU A 303 -9.75 -9.65 22.35
N VAL A 304 -9.76 -10.98 22.19
CA VAL A 304 -8.70 -11.73 21.52
C VAL A 304 -8.53 -11.26 20.08
N THR A 305 -9.62 -11.00 19.38
CA THR A 305 -9.61 -10.46 18.02
C THR A 305 -8.91 -9.11 17.98
N VAL A 306 -9.29 -8.17 18.84
CA VAL A 306 -8.66 -6.84 18.87
C VAL A 306 -7.18 -6.93 19.21
N ALA A 307 -6.82 -7.67 20.26
CA ALA A 307 -5.42 -7.85 20.66
C ALA A 307 -4.58 -8.54 19.56
N THR A 308 -5.15 -9.52 18.87
CA THR A 308 -4.48 -10.21 17.77
C THR A 308 -4.30 -9.28 16.57
N CYS A 309 -5.30 -8.45 16.24
CA CYS A 309 -5.15 -7.41 15.22
C CYS A 309 -4.07 -6.39 15.61
N MET A 310 -3.89 -6.07 16.90
CA MET A 310 -2.81 -5.20 17.35
C MET A 310 -1.44 -5.84 17.13
N PHE A 311 -1.25 -7.10 17.55
CA PHE A 311 0.01 -7.82 17.36
C PHE A 311 0.32 -8.12 15.89
N PHE A 312 -0.69 -8.51 15.13
CA PHE A 312 -0.54 -8.78 13.70
C PHE A 312 -0.39 -7.50 12.89
N GLY A 313 -0.98 -6.40 13.35
CA GLY A 313 -0.77 -5.06 12.83
C GLY A 313 0.70 -4.66 12.84
N ALA A 314 1.37 -4.90 13.96
CA ALA A 314 2.82 -4.74 14.13
C ALA A 314 3.68 -5.69 13.27
N ILE A 315 3.07 -6.48 12.40
CA ILE A 315 3.76 -7.37 11.47
C ILE A 315 3.38 -7.03 10.03
N SER A 316 2.07 -6.88 9.77
CA SER A 316 1.53 -6.71 8.42
C SER A 316 1.59 -5.29 7.90
N GLY A 317 1.51 -4.28 8.78
CA GLY A 317 1.45 -2.87 8.39
C GLY A 317 0.29 -2.52 7.42
N SER A 318 -0.75 -3.35 7.36
CA SER A 318 -1.87 -3.25 6.42
C SER A 318 -3.19 -3.64 7.07
N GLY A 319 -4.18 -2.74 6.94
CA GLY A 319 -5.52 -2.93 7.52
C GLY A 319 -6.31 -4.05 6.83
N PRO A 320 -6.52 -3.99 5.50
CA PRO A 320 -7.25 -5.01 4.78
C PRO A 320 -6.63 -6.41 4.90
N ALA A 321 -5.30 -6.50 4.91
CA ALA A 321 -4.59 -7.76 5.12
C ALA A 321 -4.82 -8.32 6.54
N THR A 322 -4.83 -7.45 7.55
CA THR A 322 -5.15 -7.83 8.93
C THR A 322 -6.58 -8.36 9.04
N VAL A 323 -7.56 -7.69 8.42
CA VAL A 323 -8.95 -8.16 8.37
C VAL A 323 -9.04 -9.51 7.66
N ALA A 324 -8.36 -9.68 6.53
CA ALA A 324 -8.34 -10.93 5.77
C ALA A 324 -7.77 -12.10 6.60
N ALA A 325 -6.60 -11.91 7.21
CA ALA A 325 -5.90 -12.97 7.93
C ALA A 325 -6.56 -13.31 9.27
N ILE A 326 -6.84 -12.29 10.10
CA ILE A 326 -7.39 -12.51 11.45
C ILE A 326 -8.89 -12.75 11.39
N GLY A 327 -9.61 -12.05 10.51
CA GLY A 327 -11.05 -12.24 10.33
C GLY A 327 -11.43 -13.64 9.89
N ALA A 328 -10.67 -14.24 8.96
CA ALA A 328 -10.92 -15.60 8.48
C ALA A 328 -10.88 -16.65 9.60
N LEU A 329 -10.14 -16.39 10.68
CA LEU A 329 -10.05 -17.25 11.85
C LEU A 329 -11.07 -16.86 12.93
N THR A 330 -11.21 -15.57 13.20
CA THR A 330 -11.94 -15.06 14.37
C THR A 330 -13.43 -14.87 14.13
N VAL A 331 -13.86 -14.48 12.92
CA VAL A 331 -15.29 -14.30 12.63
C VAL A 331 -16.06 -15.62 12.75
N PRO A 332 -15.63 -16.74 12.11
CA PRO A 332 -16.32 -18.02 12.27
C PRO A 332 -16.34 -18.47 13.73
N ALA A 333 -15.20 -18.36 14.44
CA ALA A 333 -15.10 -18.74 15.84
C ALA A 333 -15.99 -17.89 16.78
N MET A 334 -16.14 -16.59 16.51
CA MET A 334 -17.08 -15.73 17.24
C MET A 334 -18.53 -16.16 16.97
N VAL A 335 -18.89 -16.41 15.72
CA VAL A 335 -20.25 -16.83 15.35
C VAL A 335 -20.61 -18.19 15.96
N GLU A 336 -19.69 -19.16 15.94
CA GLU A 336 -19.86 -20.47 16.60
C GLU A 336 -20.08 -20.35 18.11
N ARG A 337 -19.47 -19.34 18.75
CA ARG A 337 -19.66 -19.02 20.18
C ARG A 337 -20.88 -18.15 20.46
N GLY A 338 -21.77 -17.95 19.48
CA GLY A 338 -23.05 -17.25 19.64
C GLY A 338 -22.99 -15.73 19.51
N TYR A 339 -21.88 -15.17 19.03
CA TYR A 339 -21.78 -13.73 18.74
C TYR A 339 -22.61 -13.40 17.50
N ASP A 340 -23.17 -12.20 17.48
CA ASP A 340 -23.83 -11.69 16.27
C ASP A 340 -22.80 -11.50 15.14
N LYS A 341 -23.11 -12.02 13.96
CA LYS A 341 -22.21 -11.98 12.81
C LYS A 341 -21.90 -10.55 12.32
N TYR A 342 -22.82 -9.61 12.49
CA TYR A 342 -22.62 -8.22 12.10
C TYR A 342 -21.69 -7.52 13.08
N PHE A 343 -21.84 -7.79 14.38
CA PHE A 343 -20.88 -7.36 15.39
C PHE A 343 -19.49 -7.95 15.15
N ALA A 344 -19.39 -9.27 14.93
CA ALA A 344 -18.10 -9.95 14.69
C ALA A 344 -17.39 -9.37 13.45
N GLY A 345 -18.11 -9.18 12.35
CA GLY A 345 -17.57 -8.56 11.13
C GLY A 345 -17.16 -7.10 11.33
N ALA A 346 -18.01 -6.29 11.97
CA ALA A 346 -17.72 -4.88 12.24
C ALA A 346 -16.52 -4.71 13.18
N LEU A 347 -16.41 -5.54 14.21
CA LEU A 347 -15.30 -5.52 15.16
C LEU A 347 -13.98 -5.86 14.48
N VAL A 348 -13.95 -6.90 13.65
CA VAL A 348 -12.74 -7.26 12.90
C VAL A 348 -12.37 -6.13 11.93
N ALA A 349 -13.32 -5.51 11.26
CA ALA A 349 -13.05 -4.39 10.36
C ALA A 349 -12.38 -3.21 11.11
N ALA A 350 -12.93 -2.83 12.27
CA ALA A 350 -12.40 -1.77 13.14
C ALA A 350 -11.04 -2.14 13.74
N ALA A 351 -10.91 -3.33 14.31
CA ALA A 351 -9.66 -3.83 14.86
C ALA A 351 -8.57 -3.94 13.79
N GLY A 352 -8.93 -4.34 12.57
CA GLY A 352 -8.01 -4.41 11.44
C GLY A 352 -7.47 -3.03 11.04
N ALA A 353 -8.22 -1.94 11.23
CA ALA A 353 -7.74 -0.59 10.96
C ALA A 353 -6.56 -0.18 11.87
N ILE A 354 -6.44 -0.80 13.05
CA ILE A 354 -5.26 -0.63 13.93
C ILE A 354 -3.99 -1.12 13.23
N GLY A 355 -4.11 -2.05 12.27
CA GLY A 355 -2.99 -2.65 11.56
C GLY A 355 -2.16 -1.68 10.71
N VAL A 356 -2.67 -0.47 10.43
CA VAL A 356 -1.88 0.61 9.83
C VAL A 356 -1.39 1.65 10.84
N MET A 357 -1.88 1.62 12.08
CA MET A 357 -1.47 2.52 13.14
C MET A 357 -0.29 1.97 13.95
N ILE A 358 -0.29 0.66 14.25
CA ILE A 358 0.77 0.03 15.05
C ILE A 358 1.96 -0.33 14.16
N PRO A 359 3.17 0.16 14.47
CA PRO A 359 4.33 -0.04 13.61
C PRO A 359 4.98 -1.43 13.75
N PRO A 360 5.72 -1.90 12.72
CA PRO A 360 5.91 -1.34 11.37
C PRO A 360 4.62 -1.15 10.55
N SER A 361 4.50 -0.01 9.87
CA SER A 361 3.30 0.39 9.13
C SER A 361 3.65 0.93 7.75
N ASN A 362 3.04 0.36 6.70
CA ASN A 362 3.30 0.75 5.31
C ASN A 362 2.88 2.21 5.06
N PRO A 363 1.73 2.70 5.54
CA PRO A 363 1.39 4.12 5.47
C PRO A 363 2.43 5.07 6.07
N PHE A 364 3.03 4.73 7.22
CA PHE A 364 4.08 5.58 7.78
C PHE A 364 5.35 5.61 6.93
N VAL A 365 5.73 4.50 6.32
CA VAL A 365 6.87 4.47 5.39
C VAL A 365 6.61 5.39 4.20
N VAL A 366 5.42 5.27 3.57
CA VAL A 366 5.05 6.07 2.40
C VAL A 366 4.93 7.56 2.75
N TYR A 367 4.34 7.90 3.91
CA TYR A 367 4.30 9.28 4.38
C TYR A 367 5.70 9.82 4.67
N GLY A 368 6.55 9.06 5.37
CA GLY A 368 7.92 9.49 5.70
C GLY A 368 8.74 9.79 4.46
N ILE A 369 8.60 8.99 3.41
CA ILE A 369 9.24 9.26 2.10
C ILE A 369 8.63 10.50 1.44
N SER A 370 7.29 10.61 1.40
CA SER A 370 6.62 11.72 0.71
C SER A 370 6.84 13.07 1.39
N ALA A 371 6.88 13.09 2.73
CA ALA A 371 7.07 14.27 3.56
C ALA A 371 8.55 14.53 3.91
N GLN A 372 9.47 13.64 3.53
CA GLN A 372 10.89 13.67 3.93
C GLN A 372 11.07 13.74 5.45
N VAL A 373 10.29 12.92 6.18
CA VAL A 373 10.32 12.79 7.65
C VAL A 373 10.88 11.44 8.05
N SER A 374 11.56 11.39 9.20
CA SER A 374 12.08 10.15 9.79
C SER A 374 11.00 9.08 9.94
N ILE A 375 11.17 7.95 9.24
CA ILE A 375 10.30 6.77 9.35
C ILE A 375 10.39 6.17 10.75
N GLY A 376 11.57 6.20 11.36
CA GLY A 376 11.77 5.75 12.74
C GLY A 376 10.89 6.55 13.72
N ASP A 377 10.90 7.88 13.63
CA ASP A 377 10.09 8.70 14.54
C ASP A 377 8.60 8.51 14.29
N LEU A 378 8.17 8.34 13.04
CA LEU A 378 6.79 7.97 12.71
C LEU A 378 6.39 6.63 13.33
N PHE A 379 7.29 5.64 13.33
CA PHE A 379 7.08 4.37 14.01
C PHE A 379 7.01 4.51 15.52
N LEU A 380 7.71 5.48 16.12
CA LEU A 380 7.60 5.70 17.55
C LEU A 380 6.26 6.34 17.90
N GLY A 381 5.88 7.33 17.10
CA GLY A 381 4.67 8.11 17.30
C GLY A 381 3.38 7.37 16.97
N GLY A 382 3.44 6.31 16.16
CA GLY A 382 2.30 5.44 15.85
C GLY A 382 1.90 4.49 16.99
N ILE A 383 2.82 4.16 17.90
CA ILE A 383 2.58 3.18 18.99
C ILE A 383 1.43 3.66 19.89
N VAL A 384 1.48 4.91 20.34
CA VAL A 384 0.47 5.44 21.27
C VAL A 384 -0.93 5.48 20.64
N PRO A 385 -1.14 6.08 19.44
CA PRO A 385 -2.40 6.01 18.71
C PRO A 385 -2.94 4.60 18.52
N GLY A 386 -2.09 3.65 18.12
CA GLY A 386 -2.50 2.28 17.84
C GLY A 386 -2.92 1.53 19.10
N VAL A 387 -2.13 1.66 20.19
CA VAL A 387 -2.47 1.05 21.49
C VAL A 387 -3.72 1.70 22.09
N LEU A 388 -3.82 3.03 22.05
CA LEU A 388 -4.99 3.76 22.56
C LEU A 388 -6.26 3.32 21.82
N THR A 389 -6.21 3.25 20.49
CA THR A 389 -7.34 2.76 19.67
C THR A 389 -7.72 1.34 20.03
N GLY A 390 -6.73 0.45 20.17
CA GLY A 390 -6.95 -0.93 20.58
C GLY A 390 -7.61 -1.06 21.95
N LEU A 391 -7.14 -0.32 22.95
CA LEU A 391 -7.71 -0.32 24.30
C LEU A 391 -9.15 0.20 24.31
N VAL A 392 -9.43 1.27 23.56
CA VAL A 392 -10.80 1.82 23.42
C VAL A 392 -11.74 0.81 22.78
N LEU A 393 -11.30 0.11 21.71
CA LEU A 393 -12.09 -0.93 21.05
C LEU A 393 -12.27 -2.17 21.94
N MET A 394 -11.25 -2.56 22.71
CA MET A 394 -11.37 -3.63 23.72
C MET A 394 -12.37 -3.25 24.81
N GLY A 395 -12.32 -2.02 25.32
CA GLY A 395 -13.29 -1.50 26.28
C GLY A 395 -14.72 -1.60 25.74
N TYR A 396 -14.95 -1.11 24.52
CA TYR A 396 -16.25 -1.22 23.86
C TYR A 396 -16.70 -2.69 23.71
N ALA A 397 -15.82 -3.56 23.21
CA ALA A 397 -16.13 -4.98 23.03
C ALA A 397 -16.48 -5.68 24.36
N TYR A 398 -15.79 -5.36 25.45
CA TYR A 398 -16.06 -5.91 26.77
C TYR A 398 -17.44 -5.49 27.30
N PHE A 399 -17.73 -4.18 27.32
CA PHE A 399 -18.99 -3.67 27.84
C PHE A 399 -20.19 -4.11 26.99
N PHE A 400 -20.04 -4.11 25.66
CA PHE A 400 -21.08 -4.56 24.74
C PHE A 400 -21.36 -6.06 24.87
N SER A 401 -20.31 -6.88 25.00
CA SER A 401 -20.45 -8.33 25.21
C SER A 401 -21.05 -8.66 26.57
N LYS A 402 -20.70 -7.91 27.62
CA LYS A 402 -21.30 -8.04 28.95
C LYS A 402 -22.79 -7.74 28.93
N ALA A 403 -23.23 -6.69 28.23
CA ALA A 403 -24.64 -6.35 28.08
C ALA A 403 -25.46 -7.43 27.34
N ARG A 404 -24.82 -8.21 26.47
CA ARG A 404 -25.45 -9.31 25.70
C ARG A 404 -25.21 -10.70 26.28
N ASN A 405 -24.59 -10.81 27.45
CA ASN A 405 -24.21 -12.07 28.10
C ASN A 405 -23.35 -12.99 27.20
N TRP A 406 -22.49 -12.43 26.35
CA TRP A 406 -21.49 -13.22 25.62
C TRP A 406 -20.29 -13.51 26.52
N HIS A 407 -20.12 -14.78 26.89
CA HIS A 407 -19.05 -15.23 27.77
C HIS A 407 -17.81 -15.69 27.00
N GLY A 408 -16.68 -15.63 27.68
CA GLY A 408 -15.43 -16.24 27.23
C GLY A 408 -15.46 -17.77 27.36
N GLU A 409 -14.49 -18.44 26.74
CA GLU A 409 -14.36 -19.90 26.88
C GLU A 409 -14.01 -20.29 28.31
N VAL A 410 -14.75 -21.26 28.86
CA VAL A 410 -14.44 -21.88 30.17
C VAL A 410 -13.29 -22.86 29.99
N ARG A 411 -12.06 -22.32 30.00
CA ARG A 411 -10.81 -23.08 29.94
C ARG A 411 -9.98 -22.72 31.17
N GLU A 412 -9.33 -23.72 31.78
CA GLU A 412 -8.35 -23.47 32.85
C GLU A 412 -7.17 -22.68 32.30
N ARG A 413 -7.17 -21.37 32.57
CA ARG A 413 -6.06 -20.47 32.28
C ARG A 413 -5.22 -20.32 33.53
N SER A 414 -3.92 -20.57 33.41
CA SER A 414 -2.96 -20.52 34.51
C SER A 414 -1.71 -19.75 34.09
N VAL A 415 -0.93 -19.28 35.07
CA VAL A 415 0.37 -18.65 34.77
C VAL A 415 1.29 -19.60 34.00
N LYS A 416 1.16 -20.92 34.21
CA LYS A 416 1.92 -21.94 33.48
C LYS A 416 1.51 -22.04 32.00
N THR A 417 0.21 -22.02 31.72
CA THR A 417 -0.31 -22.08 30.34
C THR A 417 -0.02 -20.79 29.59
N LEU A 418 -0.11 -19.63 30.26
CA LEU A 418 0.33 -18.34 29.71
C LEU A 418 1.83 -18.32 29.37
N GLY A 419 2.69 -18.80 30.28
CA GLY A 419 4.13 -18.92 30.01
C GLY A 419 4.43 -19.84 28.82
N LYS A 420 3.68 -20.94 28.68
CA LYS A 420 3.78 -21.84 27.51
C LYS A 420 3.33 -21.16 26.22
N ALA A 421 2.24 -20.40 26.24
CA ALA A 421 1.76 -19.65 25.08
C ALA A 421 2.77 -18.59 24.64
N PHE A 422 3.34 -17.85 25.60
CA PHE A 422 4.40 -16.86 25.33
C PHE A 422 5.63 -17.52 24.70
N TRP A 423 6.06 -18.67 25.24
CA TRP A 423 7.19 -19.44 24.68
C TRP A 423 6.93 -19.95 23.27
N ASN A 424 5.68 -20.30 22.95
CA ASN A 424 5.30 -20.73 21.60
C ASN A 424 5.25 -19.55 20.62
N ALA A 425 4.85 -18.37 21.10
CA ALA A 425 4.76 -17.13 20.32
C ALA A 425 6.08 -16.35 20.23
N LYS A 426 7.15 -16.78 20.92
CA LYS A 426 8.44 -16.06 20.99
C LYS A 426 8.97 -15.63 19.63
N TRP A 427 8.86 -16.49 18.61
CA TRP A 427 9.38 -16.16 17.28
C TRP A 427 8.56 -15.07 16.58
N ALA A 428 7.25 -14.99 16.86
CA ALA A 428 6.41 -13.90 16.35
C ALA A 428 6.68 -12.59 17.10
N LEU A 429 6.83 -12.65 18.43
CA LEU A 429 7.10 -11.48 19.27
C LEU A 429 8.49 -10.87 19.03
N MET A 430 9.46 -11.66 18.55
CA MET A 430 10.78 -11.16 18.19
C MET A 430 10.76 -10.18 17.01
N VAL A 431 9.72 -10.16 16.17
CA VAL A 431 9.68 -9.31 14.98
C VAL A 431 9.62 -7.82 15.34
N PRO A 432 8.65 -7.34 16.14
CA PRO A 432 8.67 -5.96 16.63
C PRO A 432 9.96 -5.61 17.38
N VAL A 433 10.55 -6.57 18.11
CA VAL A 433 11.81 -6.36 18.83
C VAL A 433 12.98 -6.15 17.86
N ILE A 434 13.07 -6.93 16.79
CA ILE A 434 14.09 -6.77 15.73
C ILE A 434 13.92 -5.40 15.06
N VAL A 435 12.69 -5.02 14.70
CA VAL A 435 12.43 -3.78 13.97
C VAL A 435 12.67 -2.56 14.85
N LEU A 436 11.93 -2.44 15.97
CA LEU A 436 12.01 -1.28 16.85
C LEU A 436 13.34 -1.26 17.62
N GLY A 437 13.76 -2.41 18.17
CA GLY A 437 15.04 -2.51 18.88
C GLY A 437 16.24 -2.27 17.97
N GLY A 438 16.18 -2.70 16.71
CA GLY A 438 17.18 -2.40 15.70
C GLY A 438 17.28 -0.90 15.40
N ILE A 439 16.14 -0.24 15.18
CA ILE A 439 16.09 1.18 14.84
C ILE A 439 16.54 2.06 16.02
N TYR A 440 15.92 1.93 17.18
CA TYR A 440 16.23 2.80 18.33
C TYR A 440 17.49 2.42 19.07
N GLY A 441 17.98 1.19 18.91
CA GLY A 441 19.32 0.81 19.33
C GLY A 441 20.42 1.51 18.52
N GLY A 442 20.06 2.30 17.50
CA GLY A 442 21.00 2.90 16.55
C GLY A 442 21.66 1.85 15.66
N LEU A 443 21.15 0.61 15.66
CA LEU A 443 21.77 -0.50 14.95
C LEU A 443 21.35 -0.50 13.47
N MET A 444 20.08 -0.25 13.18
CA MET A 444 19.55 -0.42 11.84
C MET A 444 18.79 0.82 11.42
N THR A 445 18.93 1.19 10.17
CA THR A 445 17.96 2.09 9.54
C THR A 445 16.63 1.36 9.35
N PRO A 446 15.50 2.07 9.14
CA PRO A 446 14.21 1.43 8.89
C PRO A 446 14.22 0.44 7.73
N THR A 447 14.94 0.73 6.64
CA THR A 447 15.10 -0.17 5.48
C THR A 447 15.84 -1.45 5.85
N GLU A 448 16.94 -1.34 6.61
CA GLU A 448 17.72 -2.49 7.05
C GLU A 448 16.94 -3.36 8.04
N ALA A 449 16.25 -2.73 8.99
CA ALA A 449 15.36 -3.40 9.93
C ALA A 449 14.26 -4.18 9.21
N ALA A 450 13.68 -3.60 8.15
CA ALA A 450 12.69 -4.26 7.31
C ALA A 450 13.27 -5.49 6.59
N ALA A 451 14.46 -5.36 5.99
CA ALA A 451 15.12 -6.47 5.28
C ALA A 451 15.44 -7.63 6.23
N VAL A 452 15.99 -7.32 7.41
CA VAL A 452 16.30 -8.31 8.45
C VAL A 452 15.01 -8.96 8.96
N ALA A 453 13.93 -8.20 9.17
CA ALA A 453 12.63 -8.75 9.56
C ALA A 453 12.04 -9.68 8.49
N ALA A 454 12.13 -9.32 7.20
CA ALA A 454 11.70 -10.16 6.10
C ALA A 454 12.52 -11.45 6.01
N PHE A 455 13.85 -11.35 6.12
CA PHE A 455 14.74 -12.51 6.15
C PHE A 455 14.44 -13.43 7.33
N TYR A 456 14.27 -12.86 8.52
CA TYR A 456 13.91 -13.59 9.72
C TYR A 456 12.56 -14.30 9.57
N GLY A 457 11.53 -13.62 9.08
CA GLY A 457 10.20 -14.19 8.83
C GLY A 457 10.26 -15.36 7.85
N LEU A 458 11.08 -15.23 6.80
CA LEU A 458 11.34 -16.30 5.84
C LEU A 458 12.00 -17.52 6.51
N ILE A 459 13.06 -17.32 7.30
CA ILE A 459 13.76 -18.41 7.99
C ILE A 459 12.84 -19.13 8.98
N VAL A 460 12.07 -18.38 9.77
CA VAL A 460 11.13 -18.97 10.74
C VAL A 460 10.01 -19.73 10.02
N GLY A 461 9.43 -19.16 8.97
CA GLY A 461 8.35 -19.80 8.22
C GLY A 461 8.77 -21.07 7.47
N VAL A 462 9.99 -21.08 6.90
CA VAL A 462 10.51 -22.21 6.10
C VAL A 462 11.16 -23.28 6.98
N PHE A 463 12.04 -22.92 7.92
CA PHE A 463 12.88 -23.89 8.63
C PHE A 463 12.37 -24.23 10.03
N VAL A 464 11.82 -23.25 10.76
CA VAL A 464 11.40 -23.45 12.16
C VAL A 464 10.00 -24.04 12.23
N TYR A 465 9.01 -23.36 11.65
CA TYR A 465 7.62 -23.82 11.65
C TYR A 465 7.29 -24.72 10.45
N ARG A 466 8.08 -24.65 9.38
CA ARG A 466 7.92 -25.47 8.16
C ARG A 466 6.53 -25.35 7.52
N GLU A 467 5.93 -24.17 7.62
CA GLU A 467 4.62 -23.87 7.02
C GLU A 467 4.72 -23.28 5.60
N ILE A 468 5.93 -22.84 5.22
CA ILE A 468 6.23 -22.31 3.88
C ILE A 468 7.04 -23.33 3.09
N GLY A 469 6.36 -24.10 2.24
CA GLY A 469 7.01 -24.93 1.21
C GLY A 469 7.43 -24.12 -0.02
N PHE A 470 8.18 -24.73 -0.94
CA PHE A 470 8.72 -24.07 -2.14
C PHE A 470 7.66 -23.34 -2.98
N LYS A 471 6.53 -23.99 -3.25
CA LYS A 471 5.43 -23.38 -4.03
C LYS A 471 4.78 -22.20 -3.29
N LYS A 472 4.64 -22.29 -1.96
CA LYS A 472 4.10 -21.21 -1.14
C LYS A 472 5.06 -20.02 -1.10
N LEU A 473 6.36 -20.28 -0.95
CA LEU A 473 7.41 -19.26 -1.02
C LEU A 473 7.36 -18.49 -2.34
N PHE A 474 7.30 -19.20 -3.47
CA PHE A 474 7.20 -18.58 -4.79
C PHE A 474 6.00 -17.65 -4.89
N ASN A 475 4.82 -18.11 -4.45
CA ASN A 475 3.60 -17.29 -4.45
C ASN A 475 3.71 -16.08 -3.51
N CYS A 476 4.26 -16.25 -2.31
CA CYS A 476 4.46 -15.16 -1.35
C CYS A 476 5.39 -14.07 -1.92
N CYS A 477 6.48 -14.45 -2.58
CA CYS A 477 7.39 -13.49 -3.20
C CYS A 477 6.73 -12.74 -4.37
N VAL A 478 5.96 -13.44 -5.21
CA VAL A 478 5.20 -12.79 -6.28
C VAL A 478 4.18 -11.80 -5.71
N GLU A 479 3.40 -12.21 -4.70
CA GLU A 479 2.41 -11.37 -4.03
C GLU A 479 3.03 -10.12 -3.40
N ALA A 480 4.15 -10.28 -2.69
CA ALA A 480 4.87 -9.18 -2.08
C ALA A 480 5.40 -8.20 -3.14
N THR A 481 5.95 -8.70 -4.23
CA THR A 481 6.53 -7.86 -5.31
C THR A 481 5.43 -7.14 -6.09
N GLU A 482 4.32 -7.80 -6.42
CA GLU A 482 3.18 -7.19 -7.13
C GLU A 482 2.54 -6.05 -6.31
N THR A 483 2.33 -6.30 -5.00
CA THR A 483 1.77 -5.30 -4.08
C THR A 483 2.71 -4.09 -3.99
N SER A 484 4.00 -4.35 -3.79
CA SER A 484 5.01 -3.28 -3.70
C SER A 484 5.11 -2.47 -4.98
N ALA A 485 5.17 -3.14 -6.13
CA ALA A 485 5.33 -2.48 -7.43
C ALA A 485 4.19 -1.52 -7.75
N THR A 486 2.96 -1.89 -7.40
CA THR A 486 1.79 -1.03 -7.58
C THR A 486 1.93 0.27 -6.77
N ILE A 487 2.42 0.17 -5.53
CA ILE A 487 2.64 1.33 -4.64
C ILE A 487 3.77 2.20 -5.17
N ILE A 488 4.89 1.59 -5.55
CA ILE A 488 6.08 2.32 -5.99
C ILE A 488 5.82 3.06 -7.30
N VAL A 489 5.08 2.47 -8.24
CA VAL A 489 4.70 3.14 -9.48
C VAL A 489 3.73 4.29 -9.21
N LEU A 490 2.81 4.13 -8.26
CA LEU A 490 1.97 5.22 -7.80
C LEU A 490 2.82 6.37 -7.25
N MET A 491 3.83 6.08 -6.43
CA MET A 491 4.77 7.09 -5.90
C MET A 491 5.57 7.77 -7.01
N ALA A 492 6.04 7.04 -8.02
CA ALA A 492 6.78 7.61 -9.14
C ALA A 492 5.92 8.62 -9.94
N MET A 493 4.68 8.23 -10.27
CA MET A 493 3.74 9.10 -11.00
C MET A 493 3.25 10.27 -10.15
N ALA A 494 3.13 10.07 -8.85
CA ALA A 494 2.76 11.15 -7.94
C ALA A 494 3.90 12.14 -7.68
N THR A 495 5.16 11.68 -7.70
CA THR A 495 6.32 12.57 -7.61
C THR A 495 6.31 13.53 -8.81
N LEU A 496 6.03 12.99 -10.01
CA LEU A 496 5.83 13.80 -11.21
C LEU A 496 4.72 14.85 -11.04
N PHE A 497 3.54 14.43 -10.57
CA PHE A 497 2.40 15.31 -10.30
C PHE A 497 2.73 16.37 -9.23
N GLY A 498 3.38 15.97 -8.15
CA GLY A 498 3.79 16.82 -7.03
C GLY A 498 4.85 17.85 -7.40
N ASN A 499 5.77 17.50 -8.30
CA ASN A 499 6.76 18.43 -8.82
C ASN A 499 6.09 19.56 -9.60
N ILE A 500 5.10 19.25 -10.44
CA ILE A 500 4.31 20.30 -11.12
C ILE A 500 3.55 21.15 -10.11
N MET A 501 2.88 20.56 -9.12
CA MET A 501 2.20 21.33 -8.08
C MET A 501 3.14 22.28 -7.32
N THR A 502 4.38 21.85 -7.10
CA THR A 502 5.39 22.67 -6.42
C THR A 502 5.87 23.81 -7.31
N ILE A 503 6.08 23.55 -8.60
CA ILE A 503 6.45 24.57 -9.59
C ILE A 503 5.36 25.64 -9.71
N GLU A 504 4.10 25.23 -9.71
CA GLU A 504 2.93 26.10 -9.88
C GLU A 504 2.46 26.79 -8.57
N ASP A 505 3.20 26.66 -7.46
CA ASP A 505 2.83 27.19 -6.13
C ASP A 505 1.37 26.87 -5.72
N VAL A 506 0.90 25.67 -6.06
CA VAL A 506 -0.45 25.21 -5.70
C VAL A 506 -0.62 25.15 -4.18
N PRO A 507 0.33 24.58 -3.40
CA PRO A 507 0.22 24.55 -1.96
C PRO A 507 0.17 25.94 -1.34
N GLY A 508 0.97 26.90 -1.83
CA GLY A 508 0.93 28.28 -1.37
C GLY A 508 -0.42 28.96 -1.65
N THR A 509 -1.00 28.69 -2.81
CA THR A 509 -2.33 29.22 -3.18
C THR A 509 -3.44 28.66 -2.30
N ILE A 510 -3.43 27.35 -2.03
CA ILE A 510 -4.39 26.71 -1.12
C ILE A 510 -4.21 27.24 0.32
N ALA A 511 -2.96 27.37 0.79
CA ALA A 511 -2.68 27.92 2.11
C ALA A 511 -3.24 29.34 2.24
N ARG A 512 -3.00 30.22 1.25
CA ARG A 512 -3.56 31.58 1.23
C ARG A 512 -5.09 31.59 1.19
N ALA A 513 -5.71 30.68 0.44
CA ALA A 513 -7.18 30.54 0.37
C ALA A 513 -7.80 30.02 1.68
N ILE A 514 -7.12 29.14 2.41
CA ILE A 514 -7.57 28.67 3.72
C ILE A 514 -7.36 29.75 4.78
N LEU A 515 -6.21 30.41 4.77
CA LEU A 515 -5.87 31.48 5.71
C LEU A 515 -6.78 32.71 5.54
N SER A 516 -7.33 32.95 4.35
CA SER A 516 -8.33 34.00 4.14
C SER A 516 -9.69 33.68 4.81
N VAL A 517 -9.97 32.41 5.09
CA VAL A 517 -11.17 31.96 5.80
C VAL A 517 -10.93 31.95 7.32
N THR A 518 -9.76 31.47 7.76
CA THR A 518 -9.45 31.35 9.19
C THR A 518 -7.95 31.24 9.44
N GLU A 519 -7.48 31.92 10.49
CA GLU A 519 -6.11 31.78 11.01
C GLU A 519 -6.04 30.81 12.20
N SER A 520 -7.19 30.30 12.65
CA SER A 520 -7.24 29.41 13.81
C SER A 520 -6.71 28.02 13.46
N LYS A 521 -5.54 27.68 14.02
CA LYS A 521 -4.91 26.35 13.96
C LYS A 521 -5.91 25.21 14.22
N LEU A 522 -6.83 25.40 15.18
CA LEU A 522 -7.84 24.40 15.53
C LEU A 522 -8.84 24.15 14.39
N VAL A 523 -9.33 25.23 13.77
CA VAL A 523 -10.31 25.12 12.68
C VAL A 523 -9.67 24.52 11.43
N ILE A 524 -8.43 24.89 11.11
CA ILE A 524 -7.69 24.33 9.98
C ILE A 524 -7.49 22.82 10.16
N LEU A 525 -7.04 22.39 11.34
CA LEU A 525 -6.88 20.96 11.64
C LEU A 525 -8.21 20.21 11.59
N LEU A 526 -9.31 20.81 12.05
CA LEU A 526 -10.64 20.20 11.95
C LEU A 526 -11.07 20.01 10.49
N LEU A 527 -10.91 21.04 9.65
CA LEU A 527 -11.24 20.98 8.22
C LEU A 527 -10.41 19.90 7.51
N ILE A 528 -9.11 19.83 7.83
CA ILE A 528 -8.22 18.82 7.27
C ILE A 528 -8.62 17.42 7.73
N ASN A 529 -8.96 17.21 9.00
CA ASN A 529 -9.46 15.92 9.47
C ASN A 529 -10.74 15.50 8.75
N VAL A 530 -11.70 16.41 8.60
CA VAL A 530 -12.94 16.13 7.85
C VAL A 530 -12.64 15.75 6.40
N LEU A 531 -11.75 16.51 5.74
CA LEU A 531 -11.30 16.19 4.38
C LEU A 531 -10.66 14.81 4.31
N LEU A 532 -9.71 14.50 5.21
CA LEU A 532 -9.00 13.23 5.24
C LEU A 532 -9.93 12.04 5.54
N LEU A 533 -10.92 12.21 6.41
CA LEU A 533 -11.96 11.21 6.66
C LEU A 533 -12.78 10.94 5.39
N ILE A 534 -13.20 11.98 4.69
CA ILE A 534 -13.95 11.84 3.43
C ILE A 534 -13.09 11.14 2.37
N VAL A 535 -11.84 11.55 2.21
CA VAL A 535 -10.92 10.94 1.24
C VAL A 535 -10.65 9.47 1.59
N GLY A 536 -10.40 9.16 2.86
CA GLY A 536 -10.13 7.81 3.34
C GLY A 536 -11.29 6.83 3.16
N ILE A 537 -12.52 7.31 2.99
CA ILE A 537 -13.66 6.45 2.61
C ILE A 537 -13.43 5.86 1.22
N PHE A 538 -13.04 6.70 0.26
CA PHE A 538 -13.03 6.36 -1.17
C PHE A 538 -11.69 5.89 -1.69
N MET A 539 -10.60 6.32 -1.04
CA MET A 539 -9.24 6.10 -1.50
C MET A 539 -8.48 5.19 -0.53
N GLU A 540 -7.67 4.31 -1.11
CA GLU A 540 -6.68 3.53 -0.38
C GLU A 540 -5.65 4.48 0.28
N ALA A 541 -5.19 4.15 1.49
CA ALA A 541 -4.42 5.07 2.32
C ALA A 541 -3.09 5.48 1.70
N LEU A 542 -2.37 4.57 1.04
CA LEU A 542 -1.11 4.87 0.38
C LEU A 542 -1.32 5.85 -0.77
N ALA A 543 -2.37 5.63 -1.58
CA ALA A 543 -2.75 6.57 -2.64
C ALA A 543 -3.10 7.96 -2.08
N ALA A 544 -3.90 8.01 -1.01
CA ALA A 544 -4.30 9.25 -0.35
C ALA A 544 -3.11 10.00 0.23
N ILE A 545 -2.20 9.33 0.94
CA ILE A 545 -0.98 9.93 1.51
C ILE A 545 -0.14 10.57 0.43
N VAL A 546 0.13 9.84 -0.64
CA VAL A 546 1.02 10.29 -1.71
C VAL A 546 0.47 11.54 -2.42
N ILE A 547 -0.85 11.62 -2.60
CA ILE A 547 -1.49 12.76 -3.27
C ILE A 547 -1.65 13.96 -2.32
N LEU A 548 -2.10 13.71 -1.10
CA LEU A 548 -2.50 14.78 -0.17
C LEU A 548 -1.33 15.35 0.62
N THR A 549 -0.24 14.60 0.81
CA THR A 549 0.91 15.10 1.58
C THR A 549 1.50 16.38 0.97
N PRO A 550 1.85 16.43 -0.34
CA PRO A 550 2.39 17.66 -0.93
C PRO A 550 1.43 18.86 -0.86
N ILE A 551 0.12 18.59 -0.81
CA ILE A 551 -0.93 19.61 -0.79
C ILE A 551 -1.15 20.16 0.63
N LEU A 552 -1.30 19.26 1.61
CA LEU A 552 -1.73 19.61 2.95
C LEU A 552 -0.57 19.90 3.90
N LEU A 553 0.61 19.29 3.67
CA LEU A 553 1.77 19.46 4.55
C LEU A 553 2.19 20.94 4.66
N PRO A 554 2.31 21.72 3.57
CA PRO A 554 2.66 23.14 3.67
C PRO A 554 1.62 23.97 4.43
N VAL A 555 0.33 23.61 4.35
CA VAL A 555 -0.76 24.29 5.05
C VAL A 555 -0.63 24.09 6.57
N VAL A 556 -0.41 22.84 7.01
CA VAL A 556 -0.31 22.53 8.44
C VAL A 556 0.99 23.03 9.07
N THR A 557 2.10 22.99 8.34
CA THR A 557 3.38 23.54 8.81
C THR A 557 3.31 25.06 8.90
N GLY A 558 2.59 25.72 7.98
CA GLY A 558 2.31 27.15 8.02
C GLY A 558 1.59 27.61 9.29
N VAL A 559 0.81 26.73 9.93
CA VAL A 559 0.14 27.01 11.23
C VAL A 559 0.85 26.39 12.44
N GLY A 560 2.11 25.98 12.26
CA GLY A 560 2.96 25.49 13.35
C GLY A 560 2.64 24.07 13.83
N VAL A 561 2.17 23.19 12.95
CA VAL A 561 2.09 21.74 13.20
C VAL A 561 3.36 21.08 12.67
N SER A 562 3.98 20.19 13.45
CA SER A 562 5.17 19.50 12.97
C SER A 562 4.82 18.49 11.86
N PRO A 563 5.67 18.31 10.83
CA PRO A 563 5.46 17.29 9.79
C PRO A 563 5.26 15.88 10.36
N LEU A 564 5.94 15.57 11.46
CA LEU A 564 5.82 14.30 12.16
C LEU A 564 4.43 14.09 12.76
N HIS A 565 3.93 15.09 13.50
CA HIS A 565 2.59 15.04 14.09
C HIS A 565 1.51 14.93 13.01
N PHE A 566 1.66 15.69 11.92
CA PHE A 566 0.74 15.61 10.79
C PHE A 566 0.72 14.23 10.13
N GLY A 567 1.85 13.54 10.04
CA GLY A 567 1.90 12.17 9.53
C GLY A 567 1.06 11.20 10.36
N ILE A 568 1.11 11.34 11.68
CA ILE A 568 0.32 10.54 12.62
C ILE A 568 -1.17 10.86 12.46
N ILE A 569 -1.53 12.15 12.39
CA ILE A 569 -2.91 12.59 12.13
C ILE A 569 -3.41 12.00 10.80
N MET A 570 -2.62 12.08 9.74
CA MET A 570 -2.99 11.59 8.41
C MET A 570 -3.26 10.10 8.41
N VAL A 571 -2.36 9.29 8.96
CA VAL A 571 -2.53 7.83 9.00
C VAL A 571 -3.74 7.43 9.84
N VAL A 572 -3.97 8.08 10.97
CA VAL A 572 -5.13 7.78 11.84
C VAL A 572 -6.45 8.15 11.15
N ASN A 573 -6.54 9.29 10.46
CA ASN A 573 -7.72 9.66 9.67
C ASN A 573 -8.02 8.62 8.60
N LEU A 574 -7.01 8.24 7.80
CA LEU A 574 -7.19 7.30 6.70
C LEU A 574 -7.54 5.89 7.20
N ALA A 575 -7.00 5.49 8.35
CA ALA A 575 -7.38 4.24 9.01
C ALA A 575 -8.86 4.22 9.44
N ILE A 576 -9.41 5.34 9.92
CA ILE A 576 -10.85 5.48 10.19
C ILE A 576 -11.63 5.40 8.87
N GLY A 577 -11.10 5.97 7.79
CA GLY A 577 -11.65 5.86 6.44
C GLY A 577 -11.89 4.40 6.00
N PHE A 578 -10.98 3.48 6.34
CA PHE A 578 -11.12 2.05 6.00
C PHE A 578 -12.37 1.37 6.56
N ILE A 579 -12.97 1.94 7.60
CA ILE A 579 -14.18 1.41 8.22
C ILE A 579 -15.39 2.31 8.09
N THR A 580 -15.26 3.43 7.37
CA THR A 580 -16.32 4.43 7.25
C THR A 580 -17.19 4.13 6.03
N PRO A 581 -18.52 3.93 6.19
CA PRO A 581 -19.44 3.76 5.08
C PRO A 581 -19.47 5.00 4.18
N PRO A 582 -19.80 4.86 2.87
CA PRO A 582 -20.38 3.70 2.21
C PRO A 582 -19.38 2.68 1.64
N VAL A 583 -18.08 3.00 1.61
CA VAL A 583 -17.07 2.18 0.95
C VAL A 583 -16.26 1.40 1.99
N GLY A 584 -15.24 1.99 2.60
CA GLY A 584 -14.46 1.37 3.68
C GLY A 584 -13.88 -0.01 3.32
N VAL A 585 -12.63 -0.05 2.84
CA VAL A 585 -11.99 -1.29 2.35
C VAL A 585 -12.05 -2.44 3.39
N ASN A 586 -11.87 -2.14 4.67
CA ASN A 586 -11.96 -3.15 5.73
C ASN A 586 -13.38 -3.71 5.90
N LEU A 587 -14.42 -2.90 5.68
CA LEU A 587 -15.81 -3.36 5.72
C LEU A 587 -16.11 -4.34 4.59
N PHE A 588 -15.58 -4.08 3.38
CA PHE A 588 -15.74 -5.00 2.25
C PHE A 588 -15.07 -6.35 2.52
N VAL A 589 -13.83 -6.34 3.01
CA VAL A 589 -13.11 -7.57 3.35
C VAL A 589 -13.85 -8.33 4.46
N ALA A 590 -14.29 -7.63 5.51
CA ALA A 590 -15.04 -8.23 6.61
C ALA A 590 -16.42 -8.76 6.16
N SER A 591 -17.09 -8.10 5.22
CA SER A 591 -18.36 -8.56 4.64
C SER A 591 -18.17 -9.86 3.87
N GLY A 592 -17.08 -9.98 3.09
CA GLY A 592 -16.73 -11.22 2.37
C GLY A 592 -16.49 -12.40 3.31
N ILE A 593 -15.82 -12.17 4.44
CA ILE A 593 -15.52 -13.21 5.44
C ILE A 593 -16.76 -13.60 6.25
N SER A 594 -17.50 -12.61 6.75
CA SER A 594 -18.69 -12.83 7.59
C SER A 594 -19.92 -13.29 6.80
N LYS A 595 -19.89 -13.18 5.47
CA LYS A 595 -21.05 -13.35 4.58
C LYS A 595 -22.24 -12.47 5.01
N ALA A 596 -21.96 -11.35 5.69
CA ALA A 596 -22.95 -10.38 6.13
C ALA A 596 -23.14 -9.30 5.08
N LYS A 597 -24.37 -8.79 4.94
CA LYS A 597 -24.66 -7.66 4.05
C LYS A 597 -23.88 -6.42 4.53
N LEU A 598 -23.16 -5.78 3.61
CA LEU A 598 -22.38 -4.57 3.90
C LEU A 598 -23.21 -3.48 4.58
N SER A 599 -24.49 -3.32 4.23
CA SER A 599 -25.40 -2.33 4.83
C SER A 599 -25.59 -2.52 6.33
N GLU A 600 -25.72 -3.76 6.80
CA GLU A 600 -25.93 -4.05 8.22
C GLU A 600 -24.61 -3.99 8.98
N LEU A 601 -23.52 -4.48 8.38
CA LEU A 601 -22.18 -4.36 8.94
C LEU A 601 -21.77 -2.88 9.09
N SER A 602 -22.14 -2.04 8.12
CA SER A 602 -21.95 -0.58 8.13
C SER A 602 -22.69 0.10 9.29
N LYS A 603 -23.88 -0.38 9.66
CA LYS A 603 -24.58 0.15 10.85
C LYS A 603 -23.91 -0.29 12.13
N SER A 604 -23.47 -1.56 12.19
CA SER A 604 -22.83 -2.14 13.38
C SER A 604 -21.47 -1.51 13.71
N VAL A 605 -20.75 -0.96 12.73
CA VAL A 605 -19.43 -0.35 12.96
C VAL A 605 -19.49 1.10 13.46
N ILE A 606 -20.62 1.81 13.30
CA ILE A 606 -20.76 3.24 13.65
C ILE A 606 -20.28 3.56 15.08
N PRO A 607 -20.64 2.81 16.13
CA PRO A 607 -20.14 3.10 17.48
C PRO A 607 -18.61 3.04 17.57
N MET A 608 -17.97 2.13 16.84
CA MET A 608 -16.51 2.01 16.81
C MET A 608 -15.87 3.16 16.04
N ILE A 609 -16.49 3.63 14.94
CA ILE A 609 -16.05 4.83 14.23
C ILE A 609 -16.07 6.04 15.16
N LEU A 610 -17.18 6.25 15.88
CA LEU A 610 -17.30 7.39 16.80
C LEU A 610 -16.21 7.36 17.88
N LEU A 611 -15.91 6.18 18.43
CA LEU A 611 -14.82 6.01 19.38
C LEU A 611 -13.45 6.30 18.76
N MET A 612 -13.20 5.85 17.54
CA MET A 612 -11.95 6.16 16.83
C MET A 612 -11.84 7.65 16.47
N ILE A 613 -12.95 8.33 16.18
CA ILE A 613 -12.99 9.79 15.98
C ILE A 613 -12.60 10.50 17.28
N VAL A 614 -13.09 10.06 18.44
CA VAL A 614 -12.66 10.63 19.73
C VAL A 614 -11.15 10.47 19.91
N VAL A 615 -10.60 9.29 19.61
CA VAL A 615 -9.15 9.06 19.64
C VAL A 615 -8.41 9.97 18.66
N LEU A 616 -8.93 10.16 17.45
CA LEU A 616 -8.37 11.10 16.46
C LEU A 616 -8.35 12.54 16.97
N LEU A 617 -9.42 13.03 17.61
CA LEU A 617 -9.47 14.38 18.15
C LEU A 617 -8.43 14.56 19.28
N ILE A 618 -8.27 13.55 20.14
CA ILE A 618 -7.22 13.54 21.16
C ILE A 618 -5.83 13.65 20.50
N ILE A 619 -5.55 12.82 19.50
CA ILE A 619 -4.28 12.82 18.78
C ILE A 619 -4.03 14.14 18.07
N THR A 620 -5.06 14.74 17.47
CA THR A 620 -4.96 15.98 16.70
C THR A 620 -4.64 17.18 17.57
N TYR A 621 -5.33 17.31 18.72
CA TYR A 621 -5.24 18.53 19.53
C TYR A 621 -4.27 18.43 20.70
N ILE A 622 -3.85 17.23 21.08
CA ILE A 622 -2.89 16.99 22.16
C ILE A 622 -1.65 16.34 21.56
N PRO A 623 -0.72 17.10 20.94
CA PRO A 623 0.46 16.56 20.28
C PRO A 623 1.37 15.75 21.21
N GLU A 624 1.31 15.98 22.51
CA GLU A 624 2.05 15.24 23.54
C GLU A 624 1.65 13.76 23.60
N VAL A 625 0.43 13.42 23.18
CA VAL A 625 -0.06 12.02 23.15
C VAL A 625 0.66 11.23 22.05
N PRO A 626 0.58 11.59 20.76
CA PRO A 626 1.29 10.87 19.71
C PRO A 626 2.82 11.06 19.80
N LEU A 627 3.32 12.18 20.31
CA LEU A 627 4.77 12.44 20.40
C LEU A 627 5.40 12.02 21.73
N PHE A 628 4.66 11.34 22.61
CA PHE A 628 5.07 10.99 23.97
C PHE A 628 6.47 10.36 24.07
N PHE A 629 6.79 9.47 23.15
CA PHE A 629 8.06 8.73 23.14
C PHE A 629 9.19 9.48 22.40
N ILE A 630 8.88 10.58 21.71
CA ILE A 630 9.79 11.35 20.85
C ILE A 630 10.20 12.65 21.54
N SER A 631 9.34 13.22 22.38
CA SER A 631 9.64 14.43 23.15
C SER A 631 10.67 14.14 24.25
N LYS A 632 11.95 14.27 23.92
CA LYS A 632 13.05 14.51 24.86
C LYS A 632 14.04 15.51 24.31
#